data_AF-A0A971AHP1-F1
#
_entry.id   AF-A0A971AHP1-F1
#
_cell.length_a   1.000
_cell.length_b   1.000
_cell.length_c   1.000
_cell.angle_alpha   90.00
_cell.angle_beta   90.00
_cell.angle_gamma   90.00
#
_symmetry.space_group_name_H-M   'P 1'
#
loop_
_entity.id
_entity.type
_entity.pdbx_description
1 polymer ?
#
loop_
_entity_poly.entity_id
_entity_poly.type
_entity_poly.pdbx_seq_one_letter_code
_entity_poly.pdbx_strand_id
1 'polypeptide(L)'
;MADIELFSNSLINVFRKHKYRLKVAGILAVLIAVVFLCTSRMNYKNAGDVSFGSDDPSYSKVMEEKDYKIVNQSLIGSSITFTPEMFPEEYVMAYESDDIDWKIPLFTCENTTVYLKCIVQSNESPDYLYAIFYFIHDIGKTPGNILTVGKVNFKDELPDSYTPTANVKRDVFSLSLDTTIEDAVSLRGTGPGSQMAIYLKRSVVEQTKGDFTVELESLNLISYVPKSQYIPLDEEKKKRIRDMVYNELIDSGVNGRADKLGLTGEEEIYAAVAFKGQQVIEPYENKLMDVSGRYMYYVSFHTEMDGLLGSITVLVDPKSEKITGVFPRY
;
A
#
# COMPACT_ATOMS: atom_id res chain seq x y z
N MET A 1 -54.91 -29.99 -8.07
CA MET A 1 -54.12 -30.41 -6.89
C MET A 1 -54.27 -31.93 -6.66
N ALA A 2 -54.10 -32.74 -7.72
CA ALA A 2 -54.20 -34.20 -7.65
C ALA A 2 -53.18 -34.94 -8.56
N ASP A 3 -52.42 -34.25 -9.42
CA ASP A 3 -51.49 -34.89 -10.37
C ASP A 3 -50.00 -34.85 -9.96
N ILE A 4 -49.66 -34.24 -8.81
CA ILE A 4 -48.28 -34.19 -8.31
C ILE A 4 -47.98 -35.37 -7.35
N GLU A 5 -48.98 -35.93 -6.69
CA GLU A 5 -48.80 -37.05 -5.74
C GLU A 5 -48.63 -38.42 -6.42
N LEU A 6 -49.10 -38.59 -7.66
CA LEU A 6 -48.93 -39.83 -8.42
C LEU A 6 -47.52 -39.96 -9.04
N PHE A 7 -46.87 -38.84 -9.37
CA PHE A 7 -45.48 -38.84 -9.86
C PHE A 7 -44.45 -39.05 -8.75
N SER A 8 -44.70 -38.58 -7.52
CA SER A 8 -43.77 -38.78 -6.39
C SER A 8 -43.77 -40.22 -5.88
N ASN A 9 -44.93 -40.89 -5.84
CA ASN A 9 -45.04 -42.26 -5.36
C ASN A 9 -44.52 -43.32 -6.35
N SER A 10 -44.49 -43.00 -7.65
CA SER A 10 -43.88 -43.84 -8.68
C SER A 10 -42.35 -43.81 -8.63
N LEU A 11 -41.75 -42.61 -8.49
CA LEU A 11 -40.30 -42.45 -8.41
C LEU A 11 -39.72 -43.04 -7.11
N ILE A 12 -40.39 -42.87 -5.97
CA ILE A 12 -39.92 -43.39 -4.68
C ILE A 12 -39.90 -44.93 -4.66
N ASN A 13 -40.81 -45.60 -5.38
CA ASN A 13 -40.83 -47.07 -5.45
C ASN A 13 -39.80 -47.68 -6.41
N VAL A 14 -39.27 -46.91 -7.37
CA VAL A 14 -38.15 -47.36 -8.22
C VAL A 14 -36.82 -47.42 -7.44
N PHE A 15 -36.70 -46.70 -6.32
CA PHE A 15 -35.47 -46.62 -5.52
C PHE A 15 -35.31 -47.70 -4.42
N ARG A 16 -36.16 -48.73 -4.39
CA ARG A 16 -36.10 -49.82 -3.40
C ARG A 16 -35.23 -51.03 -3.83
N LYS A 17 -34.24 -50.83 -4.71
CA LYS A 17 -33.21 -51.84 -4.99
C LYS A 17 -31.84 -51.36 -4.49
N HIS A 18 -31.31 -52.06 -3.48
CA HIS A 18 -30.00 -51.83 -2.85
C HIS A 18 -28.84 -51.66 -3.85
N LYS A 19 -28.98 -52.19 -5.08
CA LYS A 19 -27.97 -52.14 -6.14
C LYS A 19 -27.71 -50.74 -6.73
N TYR A 20 -28.67 -49.80 -6.61
CA TYR A 20 -28.51 -48.43 -7.16
C TYR A 20 -28.09 -47.39 -6.12
N ARG A 21 -28.28 -47.66 -4.82
CA ARG A 21 -27.80 -46.77 -3.74
C ARG A 21 -26.28 -46.64 -3.72
N LEU A 22 -25.55 -47.72 -4.01
CA LEU A 22 -24.09 -47.68 -4.09
C LEU A 22 -23.59 -46.84 -5.28
N LYS A 23 -24.30 -46.88 -6.42
CA LYS A 23 -23.92 -46.09 -7.61
C LYS A 23 -24.23 -44.61 -7.45
N VAL A 24 -25.36 -44.26 -6.83
CA VAL A 24 -25.72 -42.86 -6.56
C VAL A 24 -24.84 -42.27 -5.47
N ALA A 25 -24.52 -43.02 -4.40
CA ALA A 25 -23.56 -42.58 -3.39
C ALA A 25 -22.15 -42.38 -3.97
N GLY A 26 -21.72 -43.25 -4.89
CA GLY A 26 -20.46 -43.10 -5.62
C GLY A 26 -20.44 -41.85 -6.51
N ILE A 27 -21.51 -41.59 -7.27
CA ILE A 27 -21.63 -40.39 -8.11
C ILE A 27 -21.69 -39.12 -7.25
N LEU A 28 -22.39 -39.15 -6.12
CA LEU A 28 -22.47 -38.03 -5.18
C LEU A 28 -21.11 -37.79 -4.49
N ALA A 29 -20.36 -38.84 -4.15
CA ALA A 29 -19.01 -38.71 -3.60
C ALA A 29 -18.02 -38.14 -4.62
N VAL A 30 -18.13 -38.53 -5.90
CA VAL A 30 -17.34 -37.93 -6.98
C VAL A 30 -17.74 -36.47 -7.21
N LEU A 31 -19.03 -36.13 -7.19
CA LEU A 31 -19.49 -34.75 -7.30
C LEU A 31 -19.03 -33.89 -6.11
N ILE A 32 -19.09 -34.41 -4.89
CA ILE A 32 -18.56 -33.72 -3.70
C ILE A 32 -17.05 -33.58 -3.80
N ALA A 33 -16.31 -34.61 -4.25
CA ALA A 33 -14.87 -34.51 -4.44
C ALA A 33 -14.48 -33.53 -5.56
N VAL A 34 -15.23 -33.48 -6.66
CA VAL A 34 -15.04 -32.52 -7.75
C VAL A 34 -15.38 -31.11 -7.28
N VAL A 35 -16.46 -30.91 -6.54
CA VAL A 35 -16.76 -29.60 -5.92
C VAL A 35 -15.68 -29.22 -4.92
N PHE A 36 -15.17 -30.15 -4.11
CA PHE A 36 -14.10 -29.91 -3.13
C PHE A 36 -12.71 -29.69 -3.79
N LEU A 37 -12.50 -30.20 -5.00
CA LEU A 37 -11.32 -29.95 -5.84
C LEU A 37 -11.47 -28.67 -6.69
N CYS A 38 -12.69 -28.27 -7.04
CA CYS A 38 -12.96 -26.99 -7.70
C CYS A 38 -13.01 -25.82 -6.70
N THR A 39 -13.27 -26.09 -5.42
CA THR A 39 -13.16 -25.12 -4.31
C THR A 39 -11.91 -25.35 -3.45
N SER A 40 -10.99 -26.22 -3.87
CA SER A 40 -9.76 -26.42 -3.12
C SER A 40 -8.94 -25.14 -3.17
N ARG A 41 -8.94 -24.42 -2.05
CA ARG A 41 -7.97 -23.37 -1.75
C ARG A 41 -6.59 -23.86 -2.17
N MET A 42 -5.96 -23.17 -3.11
CA MET A 42 -4.53 -23.32 -3.36
C MET A 42 -3.81 -22.88 -2.08
N ASN A 43 -3.60 -23.82 -1.17
CA ASN A 43 -2.86 -23.59 0.06
C ASN A 43 -1.38 -23.49 -0.28
N TYR A 44 -0.91 -22.25 -0.44
CA TYR A 44 0.50 -21.96 -0.45
C TYR A 44 1.09 -22.38 0.90
N LYS A 45 2.07 -23.29 0.90
CA LYS A 45 2.81 -23.69 2.09
C LYS A 45 3.54 -22.46 2.63
N ASN A 46 2.95 -21.80 3.62
CA ASN A 46 3.45 -20.72 4.49
C ASN A 46 2.44 -19.56 4.70
N ALA A 47 1.25 -19.61 4.11
CA ALA A 47 0.20 -18.64 4.43
C ALA A 47 -0.39 -18.97 5.83
N GLY A 48 0.14 -18.31 6.87
CA GLY A 48 -0.51 -18.29 8.17
C GLY A 48 -1.95 -17.77 8.05
N ASP A 49 -2.84 -18.22 8.93
CA ASP A 49 -4.21 -17.73 9.04
C ASP A 49 -4.20 -16.23 9.37
N VAL A 50 -4.24 -15.38 8.34
CA VAL A 50 -4.46 -13.95 8.52
C VAL A 50 -5.61 -13.54 7.63
N SER A 51 -6.85 -13.54 8.13
CA SER A 51 -7.98 -13.02 7.37
C SER A 51 -7.90 -11.50 7.32
N PHE A 52 -7.71 -10.94 6.13
CA PHE A 52 -7.69 -9.50 5.93
C PHE A 52 -8.94 -9.07 5.16
N GLY A 53 -9.78 -8.25 5.79
CA GLY A 53 -10.92 -7.61 5.12
C GLY A 53 -10.52 -6.23 4.61
N SER A 54 -11.21 -5.73 3.58
CA SER A 54 -11.18 -4.31 3.17
C SER A 54 -11.56 -3.36 4.31
N ASP A 55 -12.21 -3.89 5.34
CA ASP A 55 -12.77 -3.18 6.47
C ASP A 55 -11.91 -3.40 7.73
N ASP A 56 -10.58 -3.41 7.60
CA ASP A 56 -9.72 -3.38 8.77
C ASP A 56 -10.13 -2.15 9.62
N PRO A 57 -10.71 -2.34 10.81
CA PRO A 57 -11.22 -1.24 11.61
C PRO A 57 -10.15 -0.24 12.00
N SER A 58 -8.88 -0.60 11.91
CA SER A 58 -7.75 0.27 12.18
C SER A 58 -7.41 1.19 11.01
N TYR A 59 -7.51 0.71 9.76
CA TYR A 59 -7.33 1.49 8.54
C TYR A 59 -8.39 2.57 8.39
N SER A 60 -9.68 2.20 8.48
CA SER A 60 -10.79 3.17 8.35
C SER A 60 -10.71 4.27 9.41
N LYS A 61 -10.18 3.97 10.60
CA LYS A 61 -9.97 5.00 11.65
C LYS A 61 -8.98 6.08 11.23
N VAL A 62 -7.91 5.74 10.52
CA VAL A 62 -6.96 6.76 10.03
C VAL A 62 -7.58 7.55 8.89
N MET A 63 -8.20 6.86 7.92
CA MET A 63 -8.79 7.50 6.74
C MET A 63 -9.93 8.46 7.09
N GLU A 64 -10.74 8.10 8.09
CA GLU A 64 -11.85 8.89 8.60
C GLU A 64 -11.44 9.84 9.74
N GLU A 65 -10.16 9.88 10.11
CA GLU A 65 -9.64 10.59 11.27
C GLU A 65 -10.42 10.29 12.58
N LYS A 66 -10.87 9.06 12.79
CA LYS A 66 -11.43 8.58 14.08
C LYS A 66 -10.28 8.22 15.02
N ASP A 67 -10.16 8.91 16.15
CA ASP A 67 -9.06 8.82 17.14
C ASP A 67 -7.66 9.20 16.62
N TYR A 68 -7.46 9.31 15.31
CA TYR A 68 -6.22 9.75 14.66
C TYR A 68 -6.42 11.04 13.88
N LYS A 69 -5.32 11.71 13.55
CA LYS A 69 -5.25 12.88 12.69
C LYS A 69 -4.22 12.63 11.60
N ILE A 70 -4.60 12.82 10.35
CA ILE A 70 -3.67 12.86 9.22
C ILE A 70 -2.94 14.20 9.28
N VAL A 71 -1.61 14.14 9.30
CA VAL A 71 -0.75 15.33 9.42
C VAL A 71 -0.04 15.68 8.11
N ASN A 72 0.20 14.69 7.24
CA ASN A 72 0.74 14.88 5.90
C ASN A 72 0.25 13.79 4.94
N GLN A 73 0.25 14.10 3.64
CA GLN A 73 0.04 13.14 2.56
C GLN A 73 1.07 13.41 1.45
N SER A 74 1.86 12.40 1.08
CA SER A 74 2.89 12.51 0.04
C SER A 74 2.76 11.38 -0.97
N LEU A 75 3.15 11.62 -2.23
CA LEU A 75 3.14 10.60 -3.26
C LEU A 75 4.51 9.95 -3.36
N ILE A 76 4.55 8.62 -3.30
CA ILE A 76 5.78 7.83 -3.40
C ILE A 76 5.65 6.74 -4.47
N GLY A 77 6.80 6.29 -4.98
CA GLY A 77 6.91 5.10 -5.83
C GLY A 77 7.38 3.88 -5.04
N SER A 78 7.10 2.69 -5.56
CA SER A 78 7.63 1.43 -5.05
C SER A 78 7.78 0.43 -6.20
N SER A 79 8.52 -0.66 -5.99
CA SER A 79 8.71 -1.71 -6.99
C SER A 79 8.19 -3.05 -6.49
N ILE A 80 7.53 -3.80 -7.36
CA ILE A 80 7.16 -5.19 -7.13
C ILE A 80 7.98 -6.07 -8.07
N THR A 81 8.78 -6.95 -7.51
CA THR A 81 9.47 -8.00 -8.28
C THR A 81 8.63 -9.26 -8.25
N PHE A 82 8.18 -9.69 -9.43
CA PHE A 82 7.53 -10.98 -9.63
C PHE A 82 8.58 -12.06 -9.80
N THR A 83 8.28 -13.24 -9.25
CA THR A 83 9.11 -14.43 -9.39
C THR A 83 8.28 -15.58 -9.96
N PRO A 84 8.92 -16.58 -10.60
CA PRO A 84 8.20 -17.68 -11.27
C PRO A 84 7.19 -18.40 -10.38
N GLU A 85 7.51 -18.56 -9.09
CA GLU A 85 6.65 -19.23 -8.12
C GLU A 85 5.34 -18.48 -7.82
N MET A 86 5.27 -17.17 -8.07
CA MET A 86 4.03 -16.39 -7.89
C MET A 86 2.98 -16.68 -8.96
N PHE A 87 3.34 -17.39 -10.03
CA PHE A 87 2.43 -17.73 -11.13
C PHE A 87 1.98 -19.19 -11.04
N PRO A 88 0.66 -19.47 -11.10
CA PRO A 88 0.16 -20.83 -11.12
C PRO A 88 0.40 -21.49 -12.49
N GLU A 89 0.46 -22.82 -12.51
CA GLU A 89 0.57 -23.58 -13.77
C GLU A 89 -0.68 -23.42 -14.65
N GLU A 90 -1.85 -23.31 -14.01
CA GLU A 90 -3.13 -23.07 -14.67
C GLU A 90 -3.83 -21.86 -14.02
N TYR A 91 -4.33 -20.95 -14.85
CA TYR A 91 -5.03 -19.75 -14.38
C TYR A 91 -6.53 -19.99 -14.26
N VAL A 92 -7.08 -19.67 -13.09
CA VAL A 92 -8.53 -19.56 -12.89
C VAL A 92 -9.04 -18.27 -13.54
N MET A 93 -10.27 -18.26 -14.05
CA MET A 93 -10.90 -17.06 -14.61
C MET A 93 -11.24 -16.05 -13.50
N ALA A 94 -11.10 -14.75 -13.78
CA ALA A 94 -11.27 -13.70 -12.78
C ALA A 94 -12.62 -13.72 -12.04
N TYR A 95 -13.72 -14.04 -12.72
CA TYR A 95 -15.05 -14.08 -12.10
C TYR A 95 -15.24 -15.28 -11.15
N GLU A 96 -14.31 -16.23 -11.14
CA GLU A 96 -14.29 -17.41 -10.25
C GLU A 96 -13.26 -17.22 -9.11
N SER A 97 -12.66 -16.04 -8.99
CA SER A 97 -11.51 -15.79 -8.11
C SER A 97 -11.86 -15.38 -6.68
N ASP A 98 -13.15 -15.28 -6.35
CA ASP A 98 -13.62 -14.75 -5.05
C ASP A 98 -13.06 -15.50 -3.84
N ASP A 99 -12.80 -16.80 -3.98
CA ASP A 99 -12.25 -17.66 -2.92
C ASP A 99 -10.71 -17.75 -2.91
N ILE A 100 -10.02 -17.10 -3.84
CA ILE A 100 -8.55 -17.17 -3.97
C ILE A 100 -7.91 -16.05 -3.17
N ASP A 101 -7.09 -16.42 -2.17
CA ASP A 101 -6.39 -15.47 -1.31
C ASP A 101 -5.04 -16.08 -0.86
N TRP A 102 -4.00 -15.87 -1.68
CA TRP A 102 -2.66 -16.45 -1.50
C TRP A 102 -1.84 -15.75 -0.42
N LYS A 103 -2.10 -14.47 -0.13
CA LYS A 103 -1.40 -13.66 0.88
C LYS A 103 0.12 -13.70 0.75
N ILE A 104 0.63 -13.60 -0.47
CA ILE A 104 2.08 -13.57 -0.69
C ILE A 104 2.59 -12.16 -0.35
N PRO A 105 3.42 -11.96 0.68
CA PRO A 105 3.96 -10.64 1.01
C PRO A 105 4.92 -10.19 -0.10
N LEU A 106 4.73 -8.97 -0.60
CA LEU A 106 5.57 -8.38 -1.64
C LEU A 106 6.61 -7.44 -1.04
N PHE A 107 6.14 -6.44 -0.29
CA PHE A 107 7.02 -5.50 0.41
C PHE A 107 6.30 -4.87 1.60
N THR A 108 7.09 -4.33 2.53
CA THR A 108 6.61 -3.55 3.67
C THR A 108 7.15 -2.12 3.56
N CYS A 109 6.26 -1.14 3.65
CA CYS A 109 6.57 0.27 3.77
C CYS A 109 5.95 0.77 5.07
N GLU A 110 6.79 1.10 6.06
CA GLU A 110 6.34 1.56 7.37
C GLU A 110 5.31 0.60 8.00
N ASN A 111 4.10 1.08 8.30
CA ASN A 111 3.04 0.29 8.91
C ASN A 111 2.18 -0.44 7.86
N THR A 112 2.57 -0.45 6.59
CA THR A 112 1.82 -1.12 5.54
C THR A 112 2.62 -2.25 4.92
N THR A 113 2.02 -3.44 4.86
CA THR A 113 2.54 -4.54 4.04
C THR A 113 1.63 -4.76 2.85
N VAL A 114 2.22 -4.79 1.66
CA VAL A 114 1.52 -5.06 0.41
C VAL A 114 1.62 -6.55 0.11
N TYR A 115 0.48 -7.17 -0.17
CA TYR A 115 0.35 -8.59 -0.48
C TYR A 115 -0.21 -8.79 -1.88
N LEU A 116 0.28 -9.81 -2.58
CA LEU A 116 -0.38 -10.37 -3.74
C LEU A 116 -1.51 -11.29 -3.25
N LYS A 117 -2.76 -10.92 -3.57
CA LYS A 117 -3.94 -11.74 -3.33
C LYS A 117 -3.95 -12.93 -4.27
N CYS A 118 -3.89 -12.67 -5.57
CA CYS A 118 -3.91 -13.70 -6.61
C CYS A 118 -3.47 -13.15 -7.97
N ILE A 119 -3.16 -14.07 -8.88
CA ILE A 119 -3.01 -13.82 -10.32
C ILE A 119 -3.99 -14.72 -11.07
N VAL A 120 -4.89 -14.13 -11.84
CA VAL A 120 -6.00 -14.84 -12.51
C VAL A 120 -6.13 -14.41 -13.96
N GLN A 121 -6.72 -15.25 -14.81
CA GLN A 121 -6.94 -14.93 -16.20
C GLN A 121 -8.04 -13.88 -16.36
N SER A 122 -7.81 -12.89 -17.22
CA SER A 122 -8.82 -11.88 -17.53
C SER A 122 -10.03 -12.49 -18.24
N ASN A 123 -11.22 -12.07 -17.83
CA ASN A 123 -12.48 -12.38 -18.52
C ASN A 123 -12.67 -11.54 -19.79
N GLU A 124 -11.89 -10.48 -19.96
CA GLU A 124 -11.95 -9.59 -21.13
C GLU A 124 -11.10 -10.12 -22.28
N SER A 125 -9.96 -10.77 -21.99
CA SER A 125 -9.12 -11.42 -23.00
C SER A 125 -8.16 -12.44 -22.36
N PRO A 126 -7.92 -13.60 -23.01
CA PRO A 126 -6.94 -14.59 -22.55
C PRO A 126 -5.48 -14.10 -22.62
N ASP A 127 -5.22 -12.99 -23.32
CA ASP A 127 -3.89 -12.39 -23.46
C ASP A 127 -3.47 -11.60 -22.22
N TYR A 128 -4.38 -11.40 -21.27
CA TYR A 128 -4.12 -10.63 -20.06
C TYR A 128 -4.40 -11.44 -18.80
N LEU A 129 -3.59 -11.18 -17.77
CA LEU A 129 -3.78 -11.64 -16.41
C LEU A 129 -4.11 -10.45 -15.52
N TYR A 130 -4.90 -10.68 -14.47
CA TYR A 130 -5.08 -9.75 -13.36
C TYR A 130 -4.17 -10.14 -12.22
N ALA A 131 -3.30 -9.24 -11.79
CA ALA A 131 -2.66 -9.33 -10.48
C ALA A 131 -3.41 -8.40 -9.51
N ILE A 132 -3.90 -8.96 -8.41
CA ILE A 132 -4.69 -8.24 -7.40
C ILE A 132 -3.85 -8.10 -6.12
N PHE A 133 -3.78 -6.88 -5.60
CA PHE A 133 -2.98 -6.53 -4.43
C PHE A 133 -3.83 -6.01 -3.29
N TYR A 134 -3.43 -6.36 -2.07
CA TYR A 134 -3.98 -5.85 -0.82
C TYR A 134 -2.91 -5.09 -0.05
N PHE A 135 -3.31 -3.97 0.54
CA PHE A 135 -2.47 -3.16 1.41
C PHE A 135 -3.02 -3.34 2.82
N ILE A 136 -2.23 -3.95 3.68
CA ILE A 136 -2.61 -4.27 5.05
C ILE A 136 -1.86 -3.35 5.99
N HIS A 137 -2.57 -2.81 6.98
CA HIS A 137 -2.09 -1.75 7.83
C HIS A 137 -1.97 -2.23 9.29
N ASP A 138 -0.80 -2.13 9.89
CA ASP A 138 -0.57 -2.40 11.31
C ASP A 138 -0.57 -1.07 12.09
N ILE A 139 -1.75 -0.62 12.49
CA ILE A 139 -1.95 0.71 13.11
C ILE A 139 -2.03 0.59 14.63
N GLY A 140 -1.00 1.13 15.30
CA GLY A 140 -0.92 1.23 16.75
C GLY A 140 -1.39 2.58 17.32
N LYS A 141 -1.34 2.74 18.64
CA LYS A 141 -1.67 4.01 19.35
C LYS A 141 -0.52 5.03 19.36
N THR A 142 0.35 4.98 18.35
CA THR A 142 1.53 5.84 18.20
C THR A 142 1.49 6.55 16.85
N PRO A 143 2.24 7.65 16.67
CA PRO A 143 2.47 8.20 15.33
C PRO A 143 3.00 7.13 14.37
N GLY A 144 2.63 7.23 13.10
CA GLY A 144 3.09 6.31 12.06
C GLY A 144 2.78 6.78 10.65
N ASN A 145 3.10 5.92 9.69
CA ASN A 145 2.82 6.15 8.28
C ASN A 145 2.13 4.92 7.68
N ILE A 146 1.13 5.12 6.83
CA ILE A 146 0.50 4.06 6.04
C ILE A 146 0.55 4.39 4.56
N LEU A 147 0.59 3.35 3.73
CA LEU A 147 0.62 3.44 2.28
C LEU A 147 -0.73 3.05 1.68
N THR A 148 -1.35 3.92 0.91
CA THR A 148 -2.68 3.72 0.31
C THR A 148 -2.67 3.97 -1.19
N VAL A 149 -3.73 3.54 -1.87
CA VAL A 149 -3.89 3.69 -3.33
C VAL A 149 -4.48 5.05 -3.74
N GLY A 150 -4.82 5.89 -2.78
CA GLY A 150 -5.47 7.18 -3.02
C GLY A 150 -5.36 8.15 -1.85
N LYS A 151 -5.60 9.42 -2.14
CA LYS A 151 -5.55 10.54 -1.20
C LYS A 151 -6.89 10.76 -0.52
N VAL A 152 -6.85 11.13 0.76
CA VAL A 152 -8.00 11.67 1.49
C VAL A 152 -8.19 13.14 1.12
N ASN A 153 -9.41 13.51 0.73
CA ASN A 153 -9.76 14.88 0.36
C ASN A 153 -10.33 15.64 1.57
N PHE A 154 -9.58 16.60 2.09
CA PHE A 154 -10.01 17.40 3.24
C PHE A 154 -11.00 18.53 2.91
N LYS A 155 -11.13 18.89 1.62
CA LYS A 155 -11.83 20.12 1.20
C LYS A 155 -13.33 19.96 1.00
N ASP A 156 -13.83 18.73 0.91
CA ASP A 156 -15.17 18.52 0.37
C ASP A 156 -16.26 18.52 1.46
N GLU A 157 -15.93 18.62 2.75
CA GLU A 157 -16.84 18.44 3.91
C GLU A 157 -17.67 17.14 3.89
N LEU A 158 -17.49 16.31 2.87
CA LEU A 158 -18.06 14.99 2.71
C LEU A 158 -17.19 14.02 3.52
N PRO A 159 -17.78 13.29 4.48
CA PRO A 159 -17.09 12.14 5.04
C PRO A 159 -16.73 11.20 3.88
N ASP A 160 -15.52 10.62 3.93
CA ASP A 160 -15.10 9.58 2.99
C ASP A 160 -14.86 10.01 1.53
N SER A 161 -14.45 11.26 1.29
CA SER A 161 -13.98 11.68 -0.05
C SER A 161 -12.53 11.24 -0.29
N TYR A 162 -12.31 10.44 -1.34
CA TYR A 162 -10.99 9.96 -1.75
C TYR A 162 -10.73 10.16 -3.24
N THR A 163 -9.49 10.47 -3.59
CA THR A 163 -9.02 10.53 -4.98
C THR A 163 -8.00 9.43 -5.23
N PRO A 164 -8.27 8.46 -6.13
CA PRO A 164 -7.28 7.48 -6.55
C PRO A 164 -6.06 8.18 -7.15
N THR A 165 -4.87 7.81 -6.69
CA THR A 165 -3.60 8.38 -7.20
C THR A 165 -2.65 7.31 -7.69
N ALA A 166 -2.77 6.08 -7.18
CA ALA A 166 -1.89 4.99 -7.57
C ALA A 166 -1.95 4.73 -9.07
N ASN A 167 -0.79 4.48 -9.65
CA ASN A 167 -0.63 4.10 -11.03
C ASN A 167 0.50 3.07 -11.15
N VAL A 168 0.73 2.60 -12.37
CA VAL A 168 1.81 1.68 -12.69
C VAL A 168 2.53 2.18 -13.94
N LYS A 169 3.86 2.12 -13.91
CA LYS A 169 4.65 2.36 -15.12
C LYS A 169 4.39 1.26 -16.12
N ARG A 170 3.95 1.63 -17.31
CA ARG A 170 3.49 0.68 -18.34
C ARG A 170 4.58 -0.27 -18.81
N ASP A 171 5.80 0.23 -18.85
CA ASP A 171 6.96 -0.52 -19.32
C ASP A 171 7.60 -1.28 -18.17
N VAL A 172 7.96 -2.54 -18.44
CA VAL A 172 8.53 -3.45 -17.44
C VAL A 172 9.96 -3.76 -17.79
N PHE A 173 10.84 -3.65 -16.81
CA PHE A 173 12.21 -4.12 -16.93
C PHE A 173 12.30 -5.59 -16.52
N SER A 174 12.90 -6.42 -17.37
CA SER A 174 13.25 -7.80 -17.03
C SER A 174 14.76 -7.94 -16.93
N LEU A 175 15.24 -8.28 -15.73
CA LEU A 175 16.64 -8.62 -15.47
C LEU A 175 17.09 -9.83 -16.30
N SER A 176 16.22 -10.82 -16.46
CA SER A 176 16.53 -12.05 -17.19
C SER A 176 16.81 -11.84 -18.67
N LEU A 177 16.21 -10.81 -19.26
CA LEU A 177 16.35 -10.46 -20.68
C LEU A 177 17.25 -9.23 -20.90
N ASP A 178 17.67 -8.56 -19.81
CA ASP A 178 18.41 -7.30 -19.82
C ASP A 178 17.79 -6.24 -20.76
N THR A 179 16.46 -6.14 -20.75
CA THR A 179 15.72 -5.23 -21.61
C THR A 179 14.40 -4.78 -20.97
N THR A 180 13.90 -3.66 -21.48
CA THR A 180 12.55 -3.16 -21.18
C THR A 180 11.55 -3.74 -22.19
N ILE A 181 10.41 -4.19 -21.70
CA ILE A 181 9.26 -4.62 -22.50
C ILE A 181 8.22 -3.52 -22.42
N GLU A 182 7.94 -2.90 -23.56
CA GLU A 182 7.01 -1.79 -23.66
C GLU A 182 5.56 -2.22 -23.45
N ASP A 183 4.81 -1.37 -22.77
CA ASP A 183 3.37 -1.50 -22.58
C ASP A 183 2.94 -2.86 -21.99
N ALA A 184 3.77 -3.38 -21.08
CA ALA A 184 3.62 -4.69 -20.47
C ALA A 184 2.47 -4.76 -19.46
N VAL A 185 2.21 -3.64 -18.78
CA VAL A 185 1.26 -3.56 -17.66
C VAL A 185 0.40 -2.32 -17.71
N SER A 186 -0.77 -2.36 -17.10
CA SER A 186 -1.61 -1.17 -16.93
C SER A 186 -2.48 -1.27 -15.68
N LEU A 187 -2.85 -0.11 -15.11
CA LEU A 187 -3.77 -0.06 -13.98
C LEU A 187 -5.18 -0.46 -14.45
N ARG A 188 -5.82 -1.40 -13.75
CA ARG A 188 -7.23 -1.73 -13.98
C ARG A 188 -8.18 -1.03 -13.03
N GLY A 189 -7.80 -0.91 -11.77
CA GLY A 189 -8.67 -0.32 -10.77
C GLY A 189 -8.08 -0.31 -9.38
N THR A 190 -8.68 0.53 -8.54
CA THR A 190 -8.43 0.66 -7.12
C THR A 190 -9.70 0.28 -6.37
N GLY A 191 -9.64 -0.72 -5.50
CA GLY A 191 -10.79 -1.21 -4.73
C GLY A 191 -10.90 -0.57 -3.33
N PRO A 192 -12.04 -0.76 -2.65
CA PRO A 192 -12.24 -0.29 -1.28
C PRO A 192 -11.27 -0.99 -0.31
N GLY A 193 -10.82 -0.28 0.72
CA GLY A 193 -9.88 -0.86 1.70
C GLY A 193 -8.45 -1.02 1.19
N SER A 194 -7.98 -0.06 0.38
CA SER A 194 -6.64 -0.05 -0.24
C SER A 194 -6.34 -1.31 -1.06
N GLN A 195 -7.18 -1.62 -2.05
CA GLN A 195 -6.89 -2.67 -3.02
C GLN A 195 -6.47 -2.07 -4.36
N MET A 196 -5.63 -2.78 -5.12
CA MET A 196 -5.24 -2.39 -6.47
C MET A 196 -5.21 -3.60 -7.37
N ALA A 197 -5.60 -3.45 -8.63
CA ALA A 197 -5.44 -4.47 -9.65
C ALA A 197 -4.72 -3.90 -10.87
N ILE A 198 -3.80 -4.69 -11.43
CA ILE A 198 -3.14 -4.39 -12.69
C ILE A 198 -3.42 -5.48 -13.72
N TYR A 199 -3.47 -5.08 -14.98
CA TYR A 199 -3.29 -5.98 -16.11
C TYR A 199 -1.83 -6.29 -16.32
N LEU A 200 -1.55 -7.56 -16.56
CA LEU A 200 -0.26 -8.07 -17.03
C LEU A 200 -0.48 -8.73 -18.39
N LYS A 201 0.30 -8.37 -19.41
CA LYS A 201 0.31 -9.14 -20.66
C LYS A 201 0.85 -10.55 -20.38
N ARG A 202 0.09 -11.58 -20.73
CA ARG A 202 0.48 -12.98 -20.57
C ARG A 202 1.79 -13.31 -21.28
N SER A 203 1.99 -12.72 -22.46
CA SER A 203 3.23 -12.88 -23.23
C SER A 203 4.46 -12.36 -22.50
N VAL A 204 4.33 -11.34 -21.63
CA VAL A 204 5.44 -10.84 -20.79
C VAL A 204 5.84 -11.90 -19.78
N VAL A 205 4.86 -12.52 -19.11
CA VAL A 205 5.10 -13.61 -18.15
C VAL A 205 5.77 -14.79 -18.85
N GLU A 206 5.31 -15.17 -20.04
CA GLU A 206 5.88 -16.27 -20.82
C GLU A 206 7.31 -15.99 -21.29
N GLN A 207 7.58 -14.78 -21.80
CA GLN A 207 8.91 -14.36 -22.27
C GLN A 207 9.94 -14.29 -21.13
N THR A 208 9.53 -13.78 -19.98
CA THR A 208 10.37 -13.58 -18.79
C THR A 208 10.38 -14.80 -17.86
N LYS A 209 9.56 -15.82 -18.15
CA LYS A 209 9.28 -16.96 -17.28
C LYS A 209 8.80 -16.53 -15.88
N GLY A 210 8.10 -15.41 -15.78
CA GLY A 210 7.60 -14.84 -14.53
C GLY A 210 8.63 -14.03 -13.72
N ASP A 211 9.81 -13.73 -14.27
CA ASP A 211 10.84 -12.93 -13.59
C ASP A 211 10.98 -11.52 -14.19
N PHE A 212 10.34 -10.55 -13.52
CA PHE A 212 10.34 -9.14 -13.94
C PHE A 212 9.94 -8.21 -12.80
N THR A 213 10.25 -6.92 -12.94
CA THR A 213 9.89 -5.90 -11.94
C THR A 213 8.93 -4.87 -12.52
N VAL A 214 7.89 -4.56 -11.75
CA VAL A 214 6.90 -3.53 -12.04
C VAL A 214 7.10 -2.36 -11.09
N GLU A 215 7.11 -1.14 -11.63
CA GLU A 215 7.15 0.09 -10.83
C GLU A 215 5.73 0.59 -10.57
N LEU A 216 5.35 0.67 -9.30
CA LEU A 216 4.17 1.37 -8.83
C LEU A 216 4.50 2.84 -8.64
N GLU A 217 3.62 3.69 -9.14
CA GLU A 217 3.78 5.14 -9.10
C GLU A 217 2.66 5.77 -8.28
N SER A 218 2.94 6.92 -7.66
CA SER A 218 1.93 7.76 -7.03
C SER A 218 1.06 7.05 -5.98
N LEU A 219 1.65 6.11 -5.25
CA LEU A 219 1.06 5.58 -4.02
C LEU A 219 1.04 6.69 -2.98
N ASN A 220 -0.04 6.78 -2.21
CA ASN A 220 -0.20 7.85 -1.23
C ASN A 220 0.30 7.39 0.14
N LEU A 221 1.36 8.01 0.62
CA LEU A 221 1.85 7.83 1.98
C LEU A 221 1.18 8.85 2.90
N ILE A 222 0.39 8.34 3.83
CA ILE A 222 -0.33 9.11 4.84
C ILE A 222 0.45 9.04 6.14
N SER A 223 0.92 10.19 6.62
CA SER A 223 1.44 10.34 7.97
C SER A 223 0.29 10.62 8.93
N TYR A 224 0.21 9.87 10.02
CA TYR A 224 -0.86 10.00 11.01
C TYR A 224 -0.33 10.04 12.44
N VAL A 225 -1.08 10.69 13.33
CA VAL A 225 -0.82 10.71 14.77
C VAL A 225 -2.11 10.45 15.55
N PRO A 226 -2.05 9.89 16.77
CA PRO A 226 -3.19 9.89 17.67
C PRO A 226 -3.65 11.33 17.93
N LYS A 227 -4.96 11.59 17.92
CA LYS A 227 -5.52 12.95 18.15
C LYS A 227 -5.04 13.58 19.46
N SER A 228 -4.81 12.77 20.49
CA SER A 228 -4.26 13.22 21.78
C SER A 228 -2.82 13.75 21.71
N GLN A 229 -2.09 13.47 20.63
CA GLN A 229 -0.72 13.90 20.40
C GLN A 229 -0.60 14.97 19.29
N TYR A 230 -1.70 15.27 18.59
CA TYR A 230 -1.71 16.23 17.51
C TYR A 230 -1.57 17.66 18.04
N ILE A 231 -0.66 18.43 17.42
CA ILE A 231 -0.46 19.85 17.71
C ILE A 231 -0.62 20.62 16.40
N PRO A 232 -1.66 21.46 16.26
CA PRO A 232 -1.96 22.11 15.00
C PRO A 232 -0.85 23.06 14.55
N LEU A 233 -0.64 23.10 13.24
CA LEU A 233 0.32 23.96 12.56
C LEU A 233 -0.46 25.01 11.73
N ASP A 234 -0.95 26.04 12.42
CA ASP A 234 -1.59 27.21 11.79
C ASP A 234 -0.55 28.22 11.27
N GLU A 235 -1.00 29.27 10.57
CA GLU A 235 -0.10 30.25 9.95
C GLU A 235 0.73 31.05 10.97
N GLU A 236 0.20 31.34 12.16
CA GLU A 236 0.97 32.00 13.22
C GLU A 236 2.05 31.09 13.78
N LYS A 237 1.72 29.81 13.99
CA LYS A 237 2.62 28.75 14.44
C LYS A 237 3.70 28.49 13.40
N LYS A 238 3.36 28.38 12.11
CA LYS A 238 4.32 28.23 11.00
C LYS A 238 5.30 29.37 11.00
N LYS A 239 4.81 30.62 11.05
CA LYS A 239 5.66 31.81 11.08
C LYS A 239 6.61 31.78 12.27
N ARG A 240 6.12 31.47 13.47
CA ARG A 240 6.96 31.40 14.68
C ARG A 240 8.04 30.33 14.57
N ILE A 241 7.69 29.11 14.14
CA ILE A 241 8.65 28.02 13.96
C ILE A 241 9.69 28.40 12.91
N ARG A 242 9.25 28.96 11.78
CA ARG A 242 10.13 29.44 10.71
C ARG A 242 11.14 30.45 11.24
N ASP A 243 10.66 31.49 11.90
CA ASP A 243 11.50 32.60 12.38
C ASP A 243 12.49 32.08 13.43
N MET A 244 12.08 31.16 14.30
CA MET A 244 12.97 30.47 15.24
C MET A 244 14.06 29.68 14.52
N VAL A 245 13.70 28.79 13.59
CA VAL A 245 14.70 27.97 12.87
C VAL A 245 15.62 28.84 12.03
N TYR A 246 15.08 29.85 11.35
CA TYR A 246 15.86 30.79 10.54
C TYR A 246 16.89 31.52 11.40
N ASN A 247 16.47 32.13 12.52
CA ASN A 247 17.37 32.81 13.43
C ASN A 247 18.41 31.85 13.98
N GLU A 248 18.03 30.64 14.38
CA GLU A 248 18.98 29.66 14.92
C GLU A 248 19.97 29.19 13.84
N LEU A 249 19.55 28.91 12.61
CA LEU A 249 20.47 28.57 11.51
C LEU A 249 21.45 29.70 11.19
N ILE A 250 21.00 30.96 11.28
CA ILE A 250 21.83 32.14 11.05
C ILE A 250 22.80 32.39 12.20
N ASP A 251 22.30 32.33 13.43
CA ASP A 251 23.04 32.69 14.65
C ASP A 251 23.98 31.58 15.11
N SER A 252 23.60 30.31 14.94
CA SER A 252 24.34 29.16 15.48
C SER A 252 25.60 28.81 14.70
N GLY A 253 25.80 29.36 13.50
CA GLY A 253 26.94 28.98 12.67
C GLY A 253 27.02 27.47 12.42
N VAL A 254 25.89 26.74 12.51
CA VAL A 254 25.76 25.35 12.06
C VAL A 254 25.98 25.40 10.53
N ASN A 255 27.25 25.23 10.13
CA ASN A 255 27.84 25.50 8.80
C ASN A 255 28.20 26.95 8.45
N GLY A 256 28.47 27.81 9.44
CA GLY A 256 29.27 29.03 9.31
C GLY A 256 29.09 29.82 8.00
N ARG A 257 27.93 30.48 7.86
CA ARG A 257 27.67 31.77 7.17
C ARG A 257 26.23 31.79 6.65
N ALA A 258 25.33 32.41 7.41
CA ALA A 258 23.99 32.79 6.97
C ALA A 258 23.97 33.40 5.56
N ASP A 259 24.92 34.31 5.29
CA ASP A 259 25.08 35.02 4.02
C ASP A 259 25.56 34.13 2.85
N LYS A 260 25.97 32.87 3.13
CA LYS A 260 26.42 31.89 2.12
C LYS A 260 25.42 30.79 1.82
N LEU A 261 24.33 30.67 2.57
CA LEU A 261 23.37 29.58 2.33
C LEU A 261 22.55 29.78 1.06
N GLY A 262 22.58 31.00 0.46
CA GLY A 262 21.90 31.29 -0.80
C GLY A 262 20.41 31.01 -0.72
N LEU A 263 19.76 31.32 0.40
CA LEU A 263 18.34 31.04 0.59
C LEU A 263 17.52 31.85 -0.41
N THR A 264 16.62 31.19 -1.14
CA THR A 264 15.76 31.86 -2.14
C THR A 264 14.58 32.59 -1.51
N GLY A 265 14.31 32.32 -0.22
CA GLY A 265 13.12 32.81 0.48
C GLY A 265 11.86 32.00 0.20
N GLU A 266 11.96 30.88 -0.52
CA GLU A 266 10.90 29.87 -0.58
C GLU A 266 11.10 28.86 0.56
N GLU A 267 10.10 28.74 1.43
CA GLU A 267 10.09 27.77 2.52
C GLU A 267 8.89 26.81 2.46
N GLU A 268 9.11 25.58 2.91
CA GLU A 268 8.06 24.59 3.12
C GLU A 268 8.03 24.21 4.60
N ILE A 269 6.87 24.38 5.25
CA ILE A 269 6.67 24.01 6.65
C ILE A 269 5.47 23.10 6.74
N TYR A 270 5.73 21.87 7.16
CA TYR A 270 4.71 20.84 7.28
C TYR A 270 5.00 19.95 8.48
N ALA A 271 3.98 19.20 8.91
CA ALA A 271 4.09 18.28 10.01
C ALA A 271 4.03 16.85 9.47
N ALA A 272 5.01 16.02 9.76
CA ALA A 272 5.04 14.63 9.27
C ALA A 272 5.59 13.69 10.35
N VAL A 273 5.42 12.38 10.12
CA VAL A 273 6.01 11.36 10.98
C VAL A 273 7.26 10.84 10.30
N ALA A 274 8.39 10.92 10.99
CA ALA A 274 9.67 10.44 10.48
C ALA A 274 9.64 8.94 10.14
N PHE A 275 10.22 8.60 9.00
CA PHE A 275 10.31 7.23 8.50
C PHE A 275 11.16 6.34 9.41
N LYS A 276 10.92 5.04 9.35
CA LYS A 276 11.72 4.06 10.05
C LYS A 276 13.15 4.05 9.50
N GLY A 277 14.12 4.13 10.41
CA GLY A 277 15.54 4.26 10.10
C GLY A 277 15.98 5.70 9.77
N GLN A 278 15.09 6.69 9.87
CA GLN A 278 15.47 8.08 9.56
C GLN A 278 16.40 8.65 10.64
N GLN A 279 17.56 9.12 10.18
CA GLN A 279 18.58 9.70 11.03
C GLN A 279 18.81 11.17 10.68
N VAL A 280 19.09 11.98 11.69
CA VAL A 280 19.46 13.39 11.56
C VAL A 280 20.68 13.70 12.40
N ILE A 281 21.35 14.80 12.10
CA ILE A 281 22.46 15.31 12.90
C ILE A 281 21.89 16.22 13.98
N GLU A 282 22.18 15.91 15.24
CA GLU A 282 21.87 16.79 16.37
C GLU A 282 22.71 18.08 16.26
N PRO A 283 22.11 19.28 16.38
CA PRO A 283 22.79 20.54 16.05
C PRO A 283 23.97 20.88 16.95
N TYR A 284 23.96 20.38 18.19
CA TYR A 284 24.91 20.79 19.23
C TYR A 284 26.03 19.78 19.47
N GLU A 285 25.72 18.49 19.39
CA GLU A 285 26.71 17.42 19.65
C GLU A 285 27.27 16.82 18.36
N ASN A 286 26.72 17.19 17.20
CA ASN A 286 27.08 16.65 15.88
C ASN A 286 27.03 15.11 15.84
N LYS A 287 26.05 14.54 16.54
CA LYS A 287 25.80 13.10 16.62
C LYS A 287 24.62 12.73 15.76
N LEU A 288 24.68 11.54 15.16
CA LEU A 288 23.52 10.95 14.49
C LEU A 288 22.49 10.55 15.54
N MET A 289 21.26 11.01 15.32
CA MET A 289 20.10 10.75 16.16
C MET A 289 19.00 10.08 15.34
N ASP A 290 18.47 8.98 15.88
CA ASP A 290 17.32 8.30 15.31
C ASP A 290 16.01 9.00 15.71
N VAL A 291 15.30 9.47 14.69
CA VAL A 291 14.01 10.16 14.81
C VAL A 291 12.84 9.31 14.33
N SER A 292 13.05 8.04 14.01
CA SER A 292 12.04 7.11 13.49
C SER A 292 10.73 7.14 14.28
N GLY A 293 9.62 7.22 13.56
CA GLY A 293 8.27 7.18 14.14
C GLY A 293 7.92 8.41 15.00
N ARG A 294 8.78 9.44 15.06
CA ARG A 294 8.48 10.66 15.80
C ARG A 294 7.65 11.61 14.95
N TYR A 295 6.63 12.19 15.59
CA TYR A 295 5.90 13.30 15.02
C TYR A 295 6.73 14.58 15.11
N MET A 296 7.06 15.17 13.96
CA MET A 296 7.99 16.29 13.85
C MET A 296 7.44 17.37 12.92
N TYR A 297 7.81 18.62 13.17
CA TYR A 297 7.68 19.68 12.17
C TYR A 297 8.94 19.69 11.30
N TYR A 298 8.72 19.67 10.00
CA TYR A 298 9.74 19.76 8.96
C TYR A 298 9.75 21.20 8.47
N VAL A 299 10.92 21.82 8.55
CA VAL A 299 11.17 23.19 8.08
C VAL A 299 12.23 23.10 6.99
N SER A 300 11.81 23.22 5.75
CA SER A 300 12.67 23.16 4.58
C SER A 300 12.89 24.55 4.02
N PHE A 301 14.15 24.98 3.92
CA PHE A 301 14.53 26.21 3.24
C PHE A 301 15.16 25.88 1.90
N HIS A 302 14.57 26.42 0.83
CA HIS A 302 15.12 26.32 -0.51
C HIS A 302 16.32 27.24 -0.69
N THR A 303 17.27 26.77 -1.48
CA THR A 303 18.54 27.42 -1.75
C THR A 303 18.81 27.53 -3.25
N GLU A 304 19.62 28.50 -3.65
CA GLU A 304 20.10 28.65 -5.04
C GLU A 304 20.84 27.39 -5.54
N MET A 305 21.30 26.53 -4.64
CA MET A 305 21.99 25.28 -4.93
C MET A 305 21.10 24.03 -4.83
N ASP A 306 19.78 24.16 -4.73
CA ASP A 306 18.90 22.99 -4.51
C ASP A 306 19.02 21.91 -5.59
N GLY A 307 19.30 22.29 -6.85
CA GLY A 307 19.54 21.33 -7.92
C GLY A 307 20.82 20.48 -7.75
N LEU A 308 21.73 20.89 -6.87
CA LEU A 308 23.00 20.20 -6.58
C LEU A 308 23.00 19.53 -5.19
N LEU A 309 22.46 20.22 -4.17
CA LEU A 309 22.60 19.83 -2.76
C LEU A 309 21.27 19.62 -2.03
N GLY A 310 20.13 19.76 -2.73
CA GLY A 310 18.79 19.72 -2.14
C GLY A 310 18.52 20.89 -1.17
N SER A 311 17.32 20.98 -0.61
CA SER A 311 16.98 22.00 0.39
C SER A 311 17.66 21.75 1.75
N ILE A 312 17.68 22.76 2.62
CA ILE A 312 18.07 22.58 4.03
C ILE A 312 16.82 22.21 4.82
N THR A 313 16.74 20.97 5.31
CA THR A 313 15.60 20.54 6.14
C THR A 313 16.00 20.38 7.60
N VAL A 314 15.25 21.05 8.47
CA VAL A 314 15.39 21.04 9.92
C VAL A 314 14.16 20.40 10.56
N LEU A 315 14.39 19.57 11.56
CA LEU A 315 13.34 18.94 12.36
C LEU A 315 13.16 19.67 13.69
N VAL A 316 11.93 20.04 13.98
CA VAL A 316 11.52 20.71 15.23
C VAL A 316 10.56 19.81 15.98
N ASP A 317 10.82 19.59 17.28
CA ASP A 317 9.90 18.87 18.15
C ASP A 317 8.63 19.73 18.41
N PRO A 318 7.43 19.24 18.06
CA PRO A 318 6.21 20.02 18.14
C PRO A 318 5.81 20.49 19.55
N LYS A 319 6.25 19.78 20.59
CA LYS A 319 5.88 20.03 21.99
C LYS A 319 6.78 21.06 22.63
N SER A 320 8.09 20.88 22.50
CA SER A 320 9.11 21.75 23.09
C SER A 320 9.45 22.95 22.22
N GLU A 321 9.06 22.94 20.93
CA GLU A 321 9.45 23.93 19.92
C GLU A 321 10.98 24.11 19.90
N LYS A 322 11.72 23.00 19.93
CA LYS A 322 13.19 23.00 19.83
C LYS A 322 13.65 22.27 18.60
N ILE A 323 14.75 22.73 18.02
CA ILE A 323 15.43 22.00 16.95
C ILE A 323 15.95 20.67 17.51
N THR A 324 15.50 19.58 16.91
CA THR A 324 15.92 18.22 17.26
C THR A 324 17.06 17.76 16.37
N GLY A 325 17.09 18.20 15.11
CA GLY A 325 18.16 17.82 14.19
C GLY A 325 18.02 18.43 12.81
N VAL A 326 19.09 18.33 12.04
CA VAL A 326 19.18 18.78 10.65
C VAL A 326 19.53 17.58 9.78
N PHE A 327 18.95 17.50 8.58
CA PHE A 327 19.36 16.48 7.63
C PHE A 327 20.78 16.75 7.09
N PRO A 328 21.61 15.71 6.93
CA PRO A 328 22.91 15.87 6.27
C PRO A 328 22.72 16.33 4.82
N ARG A 329 23.46 17.37 4.41
CA ARG A 329 23.62 17.76 3.00
C ARG A 329 24.94 17.18 2.50
N TYR A 330 24.91 16.51 1.35
CA TYR A 330 26.07 15.85 0.73
C TYR A 330 26.61 16.67 -0.43
#